data_AF-A0A852RT14-F1
#
_entry.id   AF-A0A852RT14-F1
#
_cell.length_a   1.000
_cell.length_b   1.000
_cell.length_c   1.000
_cell.angle_alpha   90.00
_cell.angle_beta   90.00
_cell.angle_gamma   90.00
#
_symmetry.space_group_name_H-M   'P 1'
#
loop_
_entity.id
_entity.type
_entity.pdbx_description
1 polymer ?
#
loop_
_entity_poly.entity_id
_entity_poly.type
_entity_poly.pdbx_seq_one_letter_code
_entity_poly.pdbx_strand_id
1 'polypeptide(L)'
;MGAAGAEAWVPDRPTLPRLRAAVQECRGRRLAWPEDPPVDAPPAWVLATTHPSAVLRARDQRQAAYDGLVADLRLAVGWLSR
;
A
#
# COMPACT_ATOMS: atom_id res chain seq x y z
N MET A 1 20.37 -1.93 5.54
CA MET A 1 19.73 -1.85 4.21
C MET A 1 18.38 -1.18 4.40
N GLY A 2 18.17 -0.02 3.79
CA GLY A 2 16.86 0.66 3.84
C GLY A 2 15.77 -0.22 3.21
N ALA A 3 14.52 -0.02 3.64
CA ALA A 3 13.40 -0.71 3.00
C ALA A 3 13.34 -0.35 1.51
N ALA A 4 13.09 -1.32 0.64
CA ALA A 4 12.84 -1.03 -0.78
C ALA A 4 11.59 -0.15 -0.91
N GLY A 5 11.64 0.85 -1.81
CA GLY A 5 10.48 1.61 -2.22
C GLY A 5 9.55 0.77 -3.10
N ALA A 6 8.39 1.35 -3.47
CA ALA A 6 7.37 0.63 -4.23
C ALA A 6 7.80 0.28 -5.67
N GLU A 7 8.82 0.95 -6.20
CA GLU A 7 9.34 0.81 -7.57
C GLU A 7 9.70 -0.64 -7.90
N ALA A 8 10.16 -1.40 -6.90
CA ALA A 8 10.50 -2.81 -7.06
C ALA A 8 9.31 -3.71 -7.49
N TRP A 9 8.07 -3.24 -7.33
CA TRP A 9 6.86 -3.94 -7.77
C TRP A 9 6.17 -3.27 -8.96
N VAL A 10 6.61 -2.10 -9.41
CA VAL A 10 5.96 -1.39 -10.52
C VAL A 10 6.46 -1.98 -11.85
N PRO A 11 5.57 -2.61 -12.67
CA PRO A 11 5.99 -3.18 -13.94
C PRO A 11 6.28 -2.09 -14.98
N ASP A 12 7.35 -2.26 -15.77
CA ASP A 12 7.73 -1.33 -16.86
C ASP A 12 6.59 -1.03 -17.85
N ARG A 13 5.67 -2.01 -18.02
CA ARG A 13 4.46 -1.87 -18.83
C ARG A 13 3.22 -2.10 -17.97
N PRO A 14 2.66 -1.04 -17.35
CA PRO A 14 1.54 -1.16 -16.43
C PRO A 14 0.25 -1.52 -17.16
N THR A 15 -0.35 -2.63 -16.74
CA THR A 15 -1.73 -3.00 -17.08
C THR A 15 -2.50 -3.22 -15.78
N LEU A 16 -3.82 -3.02 -15.79
CA LEU A 16 -4.63 -3.18 -14.57
C LEU A 16 -4.45 -4.56 -13.91
N PRO A 17 -4.41 -5.70 -14.63
CA PRO A 17 -4.14 -7.00 -14.01
C PRO A 17 -2.75 -7.08 -13.36
N ARG A 18 -1.72 -6.53 -14.00
CA ARG A 18 -0.35 -6.54 -13.45
C ARG A 18 -0.21 -5.64 -12.22
N LEU A 19 -0.77 -4.43 -12.27
CA LEU A 19 -0.79 -3.54 -11.12
C LEU A 19 -1.54 -4.16 -9.96
N ARG A 20 -2.66 -4.85 -10.22
CA ARG A 20 -3.40 -5.56 -9.17
C ARG A 20 -2.54 -6.64 -8.50
N ALA A 21 -1.83 -7.46 -9.28
CA ALA A 21 -0.93 -8.48 -8.76
C ALA A 21 0.23 -7.88 -7.94
N ALA A 22 0.90 -6.87 -8.50
CA ALA A 22 1.97 -6.13 -7.85
C ALA A 22 1.56 -5.56 -6.49
N VAL A 23 0.37 -4.95 -6.41
CA VAL A 23 -0.19 -4.44 -5.15
C VAL A 23 -0.42 -5.55 -4.13
N GLN A 24 -0.85 -6.74 -4.56
CA GLN A 24 -1.00 -7.86 -3.62
C GLN A 24 0.36 -8.36 -3.11
N GLU A 25 1.38 -8.39 -3.96
CA GLU A 25 2.73 -8.85 -3.59
C GLU A 25 3.43 -7.90 -2.62
N CYS A 26 3.21 -6.59 -2.73
CA CYS A 26 3.85 -5.60 -1.86
C CYS A 26 3.06 -5.32 -0.56
N ARG A 27 1.82 -5.82 -0.45
CA ARG A 27 0.91 -5.51 0.65
C ARG A 27 1.46 -5.96 2.01
N GLY A 28 1.26 -5.12 3.03
CA GLY A 28 1.67 -5.42 4.41
C GLY A 28 3.16 -5.18 4.69
N ARG A 29 3.92 -4.62 3.73
CA ARG A 29 5.34 -4.28 3.89
C ARG A 29 5.51 -2.80 4.24
N ARG A 30 6.51 -2.48 5.06
CA ARG A 30 7.04 -1.11 5.19
C ARG A 30 7.89 -0.82 3.96
N LEU A 31 7.49 0.17 3.18
CA LEU A 31 8.23 0.64 2.02
C LEU A 31 8.91 1.97 2.36
N ALA A 32 10.01 2.28 1.69
CA ALA A 32 10.57 3.63 1.73
C ALA A 32 9.68 4.60 0.92
N TRP A 33 9.74 5.89 1.27
CA TRP A 33 9.20 6.94 0.41
C TRP A 33 10.02 6.98 -0.90
N PRO A 34 9.37 7.09 -2.07
CA PRO A 34 10.06 7.24 -3.35
C PRO A 34 10.88 8.53 -3.39
N GLU A 35 11.99 8.57 -4.12
CA GLU A 35 12.79 9.80 -4.25
C GLU A 35 12.07 10.89 -5.08
N ASP A 36 11.14 10.49 -5.95
CA ASP A 36 10.39 11.37 -6.87
C ASP A 36 8.86 11.14 -6.72
N PRO A 37 8.05 12.18 -6.46
CA PRO A 37 8.45 13.57 -6.24
C PRO A 37 9.14 13.79 -4.89
N PRO A 38 10.11 14.72 -4.84
CA PRO A 38 10.67 15.13 -3.57
C PRO A 38 9.59 15.81 -2.73
N VAL A 39 9.63 15.54 -1.43
CA VAL A 39 8.80 16.20 -0.42
C VAL A 39 9.71 16.71 0.68
N ASP A 40 9.38 17.87 1.27
CA ASP A 40 10.25 18.55 2.25
C ASP A 40 10.55 17.69 3.48
N ALA A 41 9.58 16.86 3.89
CA ALA A 41 9.69 15.96 5.02
C ALA A 41 9.11 14.59 4.65
N PRO A 42 9.90 13.68 4.05
CA PRO A 42 9.40 12.37 3.68
C PRO A 42 9.11 11.56 4.94
N PRO A 43 8.03 10.76 4.95
CA PRO A 43 7.76 9.86 6.06
C PRO A 43 8.86 8.78 6.14
N ALA A 44 9.15 8.32 7.36
CA ALA A 44 10.14 7.27 7.58
C ALA A 44 9.78 5.93 6.92
N TRP A 45 8.52 5.74 6.58
CA TRP A 45 8.00 4.59 5.84
C TRP A 45 6.61 4.90 5.28
N VAL A 46 6.21 4.13 4.27
CA VAL A 46 4.84 4.11 3.74
C VAL A 46 4.30 2.69 3.68
N LEU A 47 2.97 2.58 3.70
CA LEU A 47 2.22 1.33 3.54
C LEU A 47 1.11 1.55 2.51
N ALA A 48 1.09 0.73 1.47
CA ALA A 48 -0.01 0.73 0.51
C ALA A 48 -1.26 0.10 1.15
N THR A 49 -2.42 0.72 0.93
CA THR A 49 -3.72 0.18 1.38
C THR A 49 -4.84 0.49 0.40
N THR A 50 -5.98 -0.17 0.60
CA THR A 50 -7.20 0.08 -0.18
C THR A 50 -7.76 1.46 0.14
N HIS A 51 -8.09 2.24 -0.90
CA HIS A 51 -8.74 3.53 -0.69
C HIS A 51 -10.13 3.37 -0.04
N PRO A 52 -10.51 4.15 0.99
CA PRO A 52 -11.78 3.96 1.69
C PRO A 52 -13.03 4.01 0.79
N SER A 53 -13.03 4.88 -0.23
CA SER A 53 -14.15 4.94 -1.19
C SER A 53 -14.28 3.68 -2.05
N ALA A 54 -13.21 2.89 -2.24
CA ALA A 54 -13.25 1.64 -2.99
C ALA A 54 -14.02 0.55 -2.22
N VAL A 55 -13.96 0.56 -0.88
CA VAL A 55 -14.75 -0.34 -0.02
C VAL A 55 -16.25 -0.15 -0.28
N LEU A 56 -16.70 1.11 -0.42
CA LEU A 56 -18.10 1.43 -0.75
C LEU A 56 -18.53 0.94 -2.13
N ARG A 57 -17.58 0.74 -3.05
CA ARG A 57 -17.82 0.30 -4.43
C ARG A 57 -17.70 -1.21 -4.63
N ALA A 58 -17.23 -1.95 -3.62
CA ALA A 58 -16.93 -3.38 -3.72
C ALA A 58 -18.17 -4.31 -3.71
N ARG A 59 -19.39 -3.77 -3.66
CA ARG A 59 -20.67 -4.52 -3.71
C ARG A 59 -20.68 -5.72 -2.75
N ASP A 60 -20.78 -6.94 -3.28
CA ASP A 60 -20.77 -8.22 -2.55
C ASP A 60 -19.47 -8.47 -1.77
N GLN A 61 -18.36 -7.85 -2.20
CA GLN A 61 -17.06 -7.94 -1.56
C GLN A 61 -16.78 -6.82 -0.55
N ARG A 62 -17.79 -6.02 -0.16
CA ARG A 62 -17.61 -4.87 0.77
C ARG A 62 -16.99 -5.27 2.10
N GLN A 63 -17.43 -6.38 2.70
CA GLN A 63 -16.91 -6.80 4.00
C GLN A 63 -15.43 -7.21 3.89
N ALA A 64 -15.09 -8.04 2.90
CA ALA A 64 -13.70 -8.43 2.64
C ALA A 64 -12.79 -7.22 2.35
N ALA A 65 -13.29 -6.22 1.60
CA ALA A 65 -12.55 -4.99 1.33
C ALA A 65 -12.34 -4.15 2.60
N TYR A 66 -13.35 -4.08 3.48
CA TYR A 66 -13.24 -3.39 4.76
C TYR A 66 -12.25 -4.09 5.70
N ASP A 67 -12.33 -5.42 5.81
CA ASP A 67 -11.42 -6.22 6.62
C ASP A 67 -9.98 -6.07 6.14
N GLY A 68 -9.78 -6.02 4.81
CA GLY A 68 -8.51 -5.68 4.20
C GLY A 68 -7.98 -4.33 4.68
N LEU A 69 -8.75 -3.26 4.49
CA LEU A 69 -8.37 -1.91 4.94
C LEU A 69 -8.00 -1.89 6.43
N VAL A 70 -8.82 -2.49 7.29
CA VAL A 70 -8.56 -2.52 8.75
C VAL A 70 -7.29 -3.31 9.08
N ALA A 71 -7.02 -4.42 8.38
CA ALA A 71 -5.80 -5.20 8.57
C ALA A 71 -4.54 -4.37 8.26
N ASP A 72 -4.56 -3.58 7.18
CA ASP A 72 -3.43 -2.69 6.83
C ASP A 72 -3.24 -1.60 7.90
N LEU A 73 -4.33 -0.99 8.38
CA LEU A 73 -4.26 0.05 9.41
C LEU A 73 -3.72 -0.48 10.75
N ARG A 74 -4.05 -1.72 11.12
CA ARG A 74 -3.49 -2.36 12.32
C ARG A 74 -1.97 -2.57 12.21
N LEU A 75 -1.45 -2.88 11.02
CA LEU A 75 0.00 -2.93 10.80
C LEU A 75 0.64 -1.55 11.03
N ALA A 76 0.05 -0.51 10.45
CA ALA A 76 0.54 0.86 10.63
C ALA A 76 0.58 1.29 12.10
N VAL A 77 -0.49 1.03 12.86
CA VAL A 77 -0.54 1.30 14.32
C VAL A 77 0.56 0.54 15.07
N GLY A 78 0.79 -0.73 14.70
CA GLY A 78 1.85 -1.55 15.31
C GLY A 78 3.27 -1.01 15.07
N TRP A 79 3.49 -0.22 14.02
CA TRP A 79 4.78 0.43 13.73
C TRP A 79 4.91 1.84 14.28
N LEU A 80 3.80 2.57 14.48
CA LEU A 80 3.81 3.89 15.13
C LEU A 80 4.07 3.80 16.63
N SER A 81 3.74 2.67 17.25
CA SER A 81 3.84 2.46 18.70
C SER A 81 5.23 1.99 19.14
N ARG A 82 6.25 2.11 18.29
CA ARG A 82 7.64 1.69 18.49
C ARG A 82 8.59 2.78 18.05
#